data_AF-A0A4Q5IZN2-F1
#
_entry.id   AF-A0A4Q5IZN2-F1
#
_cell.length_a   1.000
_cell.length_b   1.000
_cell.length_c   1.000
_cell.angle_alpha   90.00
_cell.angle_beta   90.00
_cell.angle_gamma   90.00
#
_symmetry.space_group_name_H-M   'P 1'
#
loop_
_entity.id
_entity.type
_entity.pdbx_description
1 polymer ?
#
loop_
_entity_poly.entity_id
_entity_poly.type
_entity_poly.pdbx_seq_one_letter_code
_entity_poly.pdbx_strand_id
1 'polypeptide(L)'
;MNESWNAAWESALDDLELTLEETEHLLQGGHPPAEPAAWTPPVMPCPLPAAMADRARSLLARQQEVIVRAAQAAASARSSASYVDRVAETRAGARPLYVDISA
;
A
#
# COMPACT_ATOMS: atom_id res chain seq x y z
N MET A 1 -15.73 11.35 32.35
CA MET A 1 -16.52 10.56 31.38
C MET A 1 -16.15 10.99 29.96
N ASN A 2 -16.31 12.26 29.54
CA ASN A 2 -15.88 12.74 28.21
C ASN A 2 -14.41 12.47 27.84
N GLU A 3 -13.49 12.59 28.80
CA GLU A 3 -12.05 12.43 28.55
C GLU A 3 -11.65 11.00 28.16
N SER A 4 -12.27 9.97 28.73
CA SER A 4 -11.96 8.57 28.37
C SER A 4 -12.40 8.21 26.95
N TRP A 5 -13.41 8.87 26.42
CA TRP A 5 -13.88 8.62 25.05
C TRP A 5 -13.10 9.43 24.02
N ASN A 6 -12.69 10.66 24.36
CA ASN A 6 -11.75 11.41 23.54
C ASN A 6 -10.45 10.62 23.40
N ALA A 7 -9.92 10.06 24.49
CA ALA A 7 -8.73 9.22 24.45
C ALA A 7 -8.91 7.97 23.57
N ALA A 8 -10.10 7.35 23.57
CA ALA A 8 -10.39 6.22 22.68
C ALA A 8 -10.42 6.64 21.19
N TRP A 9 -10.96 7.81 20.86
CA TRP A 9 -10.94 8.35 19.50
C TRP A 9 -9.55 8.78 19.07
N GLU A 10 -8.75 9.36 19.97
CA GLU A 10 -7.34 9.66 19.74
C GLU A 10 -6.58 8.39 19.40
N SER A 11 -6.64 7.37 20.26
CA SER A 11 -5.97 6.09 20.03
C SER A 11 -6.39 5.45 18.70
N ALA A 12 -7.68 5.47 18.37
CA ALA A 12 -8.17 4.91 17.12
C ALA A 12 -7.65 5.67 15.88
N LEU A 13 -7.53 7.00 15.96
CA LEU A 13 -6.97 7.81 14.88
C LEU A 13 -5.45 7.65 14.78
N ASP A 14 -4.75 7.50 15.90
CA ASP A 14 -3.31 7.24 15.97
C ASP A 14 -2.99 5.89 15.29
N ASP A 15 -3.74 4.84 15.60
CA ASP A 15 -3.56 3.50 14.99
C ASP A 15 -3.77 3.53 13.47
N LEU A 16 -4.77 4.29 13.01
CA LEU A 16 -5.05 4.46 11.57
C LEU A 16 -3.97 5.28 10.87
N GLU A 17 -3.42 6.29 11.54
CA GLU A 17 -2.29 7.08 11.03
C GLU A 17 -1.03 6.24 10.90
N LEU A 18 -0.71 5.44 11.93
CA LEU A 18 0.44 4.54 11.90
C LEU A 18 0.33 3.51 10.76
N THR A 19 -0.84 2.88 10.62
CA THR A 19 -1.11 1.93 9.52
C THR A 19 -0.93 2.58 8.15
N LEU A 20 -1.32 3.86 8.02
CA LEU A 20 -1.19 4.59 6.77
C LEU A 20 0.27 4.94 6.46
N GLU A 21 1.03 5.38 7.47
CA GLU A 21 2.47 5.64 7.33
C GLU A 21 3.24 4.39 6.92
N GLU A 22 2.93 3.24 7.53
CA GLU A 22 3.49 1.95 7.14
C GLU A 22 3.17 1.64 5.66
N THR A 23 1.92 1.80 5.25
CA THR A 23 1.50 1.55 3.86
C THR A 23 2.19 2.48 2.87
N GLU A 24 2.31 3.77 3.21
CA GLU A 24 3.03 4.76 2.40
C GLU A 24 4.51 4.38 2.26
N HIS A 25 5.15 3.91 3.33
CA HIS A 25 6.52 3.42 3.30
C HIS A 25 6.68 2.19 2.39
N LEU A 26 5.73 1.25 2.42
CA LEU A 26 5.73 0.09 1.50
C LEU A 26 5.64 0.51 0.03
N LEU A 27 4.79 1.51 -0.27
CA LEU A 27 4.67 2.03 -1.64
C LEU A 27 5.96 2.72 -2.14
N GLN A 28 6.79 3.23 -1.23
CA GLN A 28 8.09 3.82 -1.55
C GLN A 28 9.21 2.77 -1.71
N GLY A 29 8.87 1.48 -1.71
CA GLY A 29 9.84 0.38 -1.82
C GLY A 29 10.37 -0.10 -0.47
N GLY A 30 9.72 0.28 0.63
CA GLY A 30 9.97 -0.30 1.94
C GLY A 30 9.70 -1.80 1.97
N HIS A 31 10.33 -2.50 2.91
CA HIS A 31 10.13 -3.94 3.09
C HIS A 31 8.81 -4.21 3.84
N PRO A 32 7.97 -5.15 3.38
CA PRO A 32 6.78 -5.56 4.13
C PRO A 32 7.17 -6.10 5.50
N PRO A 33 6.36 -5.83 6.55
CA PRO A 33 6.53 -6.54 7.82
C PRO A 33 6.36 -8.04 7.59
N ALA A 34 7.06 -8.84 8.40
CA ALA A 34 7.01 -10.30 8.30
C ALA A 34 5.57 -10.85 8.46
N GLU A 35 4.76 -10.17 9.27
CA GLU A 35 3.35 -10.45 9.46
C GLU A 35 2.58 -9.12 9.52
N PRO A 36 1.52 -8.93 8.71
CA PRO A 36 0.70 -7.73 8.79
C PRO A 36 -0.05 -7.72 10.13
N ALA A 37 -0.05 -6.58 10.82
CA ALA A 37 -0.81 -6.43 12.05
C ALA A 37 -2.30 -6.70 11.81
N ALA A 38 -2.92 -7.51 12.65
CA ALA A 38 -4.35 -7.77 12.57
C ALA A 38 -5.14 -6.52 12.99
N TRP A 39 -5.80 -5.87 12.03
CA TRP A 39 -6.65 -4.72 12.33
C TRP A 39 -7.85 -5.15 13.17
N THR A 40 -7.99 -4.54 14.35
CA THR A 40 -9.15 -4.73 15.22
C THR A 40 -10.01 -3.46 15.16
N PRO A 41 -11.28 -3.53 14.73
CA PRO A 41 -12.12 -2.36 14.65
C PRO A 41 -12.37 -1.79 16.06
N PRO A 42 -12.13 -0.49 16.28
CA PRO A 42 -12.36 0.12 17.58
C PRO A 42 -13.87 0.16 17.88
N VAL A 43 -14.26 -0.31 19.05
CA VAL A 43 -15.65 -0.22 19.52
C VAL A 43 -15.86 1.18 20.08
N MET A 44 -16.44 2.07 19.26
CA MET A 44 -16.68 3.45 19.64
C MET A 44 -18.11 3.61 20.17
N PRO A 45 -18.32 3.89 21.47
CA PRO A 45 -19.65 4.01 22.07
C PRO A 45 -20.32 5.36 21.76
N CYS A 46 -19.66 6.24 21.00
CA CYS A 46 -20.11 7.60 20.72
C CYS A 46 -19.62 8.08 19.34
N PRO A 47 -20.32 9.05 18.72
CA PRO A 47 -19.87 9.66 17.47
C PRO A 47 -18.54 10.41 17.65
N LEU A 48 -17.85 10.65 16.53
CA LEU A 48 -16.59 11.40 16.49
C LEU A 48 -16.75 12.81 17.09
N PRO A 49 -15.90 13.22 18.06
CA PRO A 49 -15.88 14.57 18.58
C PRO A 49 -15.57 15.60 17.49
N ALA A 50 -16.27 16.74 17.52
CA ALA A 50 -16.11 17.80 16.51
C ALA A 50 -14.66 18.32 16.39
N ALA A 51 -13.93 18.36 17.51
CA ALA A 51 -12.52 18.77 17.53
C ALA A 51 -11.59 17.85 16.72
N MET A 52 -11.99 16.60 16.48
CA MET A 52 -11.21 15.60 15.75
C MET A 52 -11.67 15.43 14.29
N ALA A 53 -12.74 16.13 13.89
CA ALA A 53 -13.32 15.97 12.56
C ALA A 53 -12.36 16.40 11.43
N ASP A 54 -11.56 17.44 11.65
CA ASP A 54 -10.57 17.92 10.69
C ASP A 54 -9.42 16.92 10.51
N ARG A 55 -8.98 16.30 11.62
CA ARG A 55 -7.97 15.23 11.61
C ARG A 55 -8.47 14.02 10.83
N ALA A 56 -9.66 13.52 11.15
CA ALA A 56 -10.27 12.38 10.46
C ALA A 56 -10.47 12.65 8.95
N ARG A 57 -10.86 13.87 8.56
CA ARG A 57 -10.99 14.25 7.14
C ARG A 57 -9.63 14.27 6.43
N SER A 58 -8.60 14.79 7.08
CA SER A 58 -7.23 14.78 6.54
C SER A 58 -6.72 13.35 6.34
N LEU A 59 -7.01 12.47 7.30
CA LEU A 59 -6.64 11.06 7.23
C LEU A 59 -7.35 10.34 6.07
N LEU A 60 -8.65 10.56 5.91
CA LEU A 60 -9.42 10.01 4.79
C LEU A 60 -8.87 10.47 3.43
N ALA A 61 -8.49 11.73 3.31
CA ALA A 61 -7.89 12.25 2.07
C ALA A 61 -6.55 11.55 1.74
N ARG A 62 -5.68 11.36 2.74
CA ARG A 62 -4.43 10.59 2.57
C ARG A 62 -4.71 9.14 2.20
N GLN A 63 -5.69 8.49 2.84
CA GLN A 63 -6.08 7.11 2.50
C GLN A 63 -6.52 6.97 1.04
N GLN A 64 -7.33 7.91 0.53
CA GLN A 64 -7.75 7.91 -0.86
C GLN A 64 -6.56 8.06 -1.82
N GLU A 65 -5.60 8.93 -1.49
CA GLU A 65 -4.39 9.09 -2.28
C GLU A 65 -3.54 7.81 -2.29
N VAL A 66 -3.36 7.16 -1.14
CA VAL A 66 -2.65 5.88 -1.02
C VAL A 66 -3.32 4.78 -1.85
N ILE A 67 -4.67 4.70 -1.83
CA ILE A 67 -5.42 3.75 -2.65
C ILE A 67 -5.13 3.97 -4.15
N VAL A 68 -5.15 5.22 -4.60
CA VAL A 68 -4.85 5.56 -6.01
C VAL A 68 -3.42 5.15 -6.37
N ARG A 69 -2.44 5.48 -5.52
CA ARG A 69 -1.03 5.12 -5.73
C ARG A 69 -0.82 3.61 -5.74
N ALA A 70 -1.46 2.88 -4.83
CA ALA A 70 -1.39 1.43 -4.77
C ALA A 70 -1.97 0.78 -6.05
N ALA A 71 -3.11 1.28 -6.55
CA ALA A 71 -3.69 0.80 -7.80
C ALA A 71 -2.77 1.03 -9.01
N GLN A 72 -2.11 2.20 -9.06
CA GLN A 72 -1.13 2.52 -10.11
C GLN A 72 0.10 1.62 -10.02
N ALA A 73 0.66 1.42 -8.83
CA ALA A 73 1.79 0.52 -8.60
C ALA A 73 1.46 -0.92 -9.04
N ALA A 74 0.27 -1.42 -8.67
CA ALA A 74 -0.19 -2.73 -9.08
C ALA A 74 -0.38 -2.85 -10.60
N ALA A 75 -0.87 -1.81 -11.27
CA ALA A 75 -0.99 -1.80 -12.73
C ALA A 75 0.38 -1.83 -13.42
N SER A 76 1.32 -1.02 -12.96
CA SER A 76 2.71 -1.00 -13.47
C SER A 76 3.40 -2.34 -13.28
N ALA A 77 3.26 -2.97 -12.10
CA ALA A 77 3.82 -4.29 -11.82
C ALA A 77 3.29 -5.37 -12.77
N ARG A 78 1.98 -5.38 -13.05
CA ARG A 78 1.37 -6.31 -14.04
C ARG A 78 1.90 -6.08 -15.45
N SER A 79 2.06 -4.83 -15.86
CA SER A 79 2.63 -4.50 -17.17
C SER A 79 4.06 -5.03 -17.30
N SER A 80 4.91 -4.78 -16.30
CA SER A 80 6.29 -5.28 -16.27
C SER A 80 6.38 -6.81 -16.31
N ALA A 81 5.53 -7.50 -15.53
CA ALA A 81 5.47 -8.96 -15.57
C ALA A 81 5.10 -9.48 -16.97
N SER A 82 4.07 -8.90 -17.60
CA SER A 82 3.67 -9.30 -18.95
C SER A 82 4.76 -9.05 -20.00
N TYR A 83 5.54 -7.99 -19.84
CA TYR A 83 6.66 -7.70 -20.73
C TYR A 83 7.79 -8.72 -20.56
N VAL A 84 8.15 -9.06 -19.32
CA VAL A 84 9.16 -10.09 -19.02
C VAL A 84 8.75 -11.44 -19.62
N ASP A 85 7.49 -11.84 -19.46
CA ASP A 85 6.97 -13.08 -20.03
C ASP A 85 7.06 -13.10 -21.57
N ARG A 86 6.68 -11.99 -22.24
CA ARG A 86 6.80 -11.88 -23.70
C ARG A 86 8.26 -11.93 -24.17
N VAL A 87 9.19 -11.30 -23.46
CA VAL A 87 10.62 -11.37 -23.78
C VAL A 87 11.16 -12.79 -23.58
N ALA A 88 10.72 -13.49 -22.52
CA ALA A 88 11.08 -14.88 -22.29
C ALA A 88 10.57 -15.79 -23.41
N GLU A 89 9.31 -15.64 -23.83
CA GLU A 89 8.69 -16.40 -24.92
C GLU A 89 9.41 -16.17 -26.26
N THR A 90 9.69 -14.91 -26.60
CA THR A 90 10.44 -14.57 -27.84
C THR A 90 11.86 -15.13 -27.83
N ARG A 91 12.54 -15.16 -26.68
CA ARG A 91 13.85 -15.82 -26.52
C ARG A 91 13.77 -17.34 -26.60
N ALA A 92 12.72 -17.96 -26.06
CA ALA A 92 12.51 -19.40 -26.17
C ALA A 92 12.30 -19.85 -27.63
N GLY A 93 11.61 -19.02 -28.44
CA GLY A 93 11.46 -19.23 -29.87
C GLY A 93 12.71 -18.91 -30.70
N ALA A 94 13.55 -17.97 -30.24
CA ALA A 94 14.81 -17.62 -30.89
C ALA A 94 15.91 -18.63 -30.51
N ARG A 95 15.93 -19.78 -31.20
CA ARG A 95 17.03 -20.76 -31.09
C ARG A 95 18.36 -20.05 -31.40
N PRO A 96 19.34 -20.01 -30.48
CA PRO A 96 20.61 -19.35 -30.75
C PRO A 96 21.32 -20.08 -31.88
N LEU A 97 21.49 -19.41 -33.03
CA LEU A 97 22.33 -19.88 -34.11
C LEU A 97 23.74 -19.33 -33.88
N TYR A 98 24.65 -20.19 -33.44
CA TYR A 98 26.07 -19.87 -33.43
C TYR A 98 26.58 -19.91 -34.87
N VAL A 99 27.01 -18.75 -35.38
CA VAL A 99 27.73 -18.65 -36.65
C VAL A 99 29.21 -18.83 -36.33
N ASP A 100 29.77 -19.96 -36.72
CA ASP A 100 31.21 -20.18 -36.69
C ASP A 100 31.86 -19.43 -37.86
N ILE A 101 32.56 -18.35 -37.54
CA ILE A 101 33.43 -17.63 -38.48
C ILE A 101 34.81 -18.26 -38.39
N SER A 102 35.05 -19.22 -39.28
CA SER A 102 36.39 -19.74 -39.56
C SER A 102 37.13 -18.74 -40.46
N ALA A 103 38.34 -18.37 -40.03
CA ALA A 103 39.21 -17.39 -40.68
C ALA A 103 40.03 -17.98 -41.83
#